data_AF-A0AAY4DMM5-F1
#
_entry.id   AF-A0AAY4DMM5-F1
#
_cell.length_a   1.000
_cell.length_b   1.000
_cell.length_c   1.000
_cell.angle_alpha   90.00
_cell.angle_beta   90.00
_cell.angle_gamma   90.00
#
_symmetry.space_group_name_H-M   'P 1'
#
loop_
_entity.id
_entity.type
_entity.pdbx_description
1 polymer ?
#
loop_
_entity_poly.entity_id
_entity_poly.type
_entity_poly.pdbx_seq_one_letter_code
_entity_poly.pdbx_strand_id
1 'polypeptide(L)'
;MSTPPGDPPGPGPEFDLKTALDWKDGIATLPGSDIRVNQKKRPWSWSTYLEEEKGTAAPLKLFKEHQSFPQSRNGFKVGMKLEGLDPTHPSLFCVLTVAEAQGYRIRLHFDGYPECYDFWVNADSWDVKPPGWCEKMGLKLLLPKGCRDGEFNWSTYVKNCRGQLAPKHLFRSLNASVTPSGFRAGMKLEAVDRKNPSLICVATIAAAVDNRLLIHFDNWDDTYDYWCDASSPYIHPVGYCEEAELTLTTPAEYKHPRSFSWERYLEETGTQAAPARAFKQRPPHGFQVGMKLEAVDRRNSMLLRIATINATDEHRVKIHFDGWSDQYDYWLDADSPDLHPVGWCQKTGHPLQCVSVWFSGHYLMLV
;
A
#
# COMPACT_ATOMS: atom_id res chain seq x y z
N MET A 1 81.99 7.25 1.57
CA MET A 1 81.00 8.31 1.84
C MET A 1 79.83 8.06 0.92
N SER A 2 78.75 7.54 1.48
CA SER A 2 77.55 7.07 0.79
C SER A 2 76.50 8.17 0.79
N THR A 3 75.99 8.55 -0.38
CA THR A 3 74.83 9.45 -0.53
C THR A 3 73.53 8.69 -0.23
N PRO A 4 72.52 9.31 0.42
CA PRO A 4 71.24 8.66 0.67
C PRO A 4 70.33 8.70 -0.57
N PRO A 5 69.35 7.78 -0.69
CA PRO A 5 68.41 7.74 -1.81
C PRO A 5 67.35 8.84 -1.68
N GLY A 6 67.02 9.49 -2.80
CA GLY A 6 66.01 10.54 -2.88
C GLY A 6 64.57 10.01 -2.85
N ASP A 7 63.67 10.85 -2.33
CA ASP A 7 62.24 10.59 -2.19
C ASP A 7 61.51 10.35 -3.54
N PRO A 8 60.39 9.59 -3.55
CA PRO A 8 59.59 9.38 -4.75
C PRO A 8 58.82 10.65 -5.17
N PRO A 9 58.51 10.84 -6.47
CA PRO A 9 57.77 12.01 -6.93
C PRO A 9 56.32 11.99 -6.44
N GLY A 10 55.85 13.12 -5.93
CA GLY A 10 54.47 13.31 -5.46
C GLY A 10 53.42 13.20 -6.59
N PRO A 11 52.14 13.06 -6.24
CA PRO A 11 51.05 12.97 -7.22
C PRO A 11 50.99 14.24 -8.07
N GLY A 12 50.98 14.09 -9.40
CA GLY A 12 50.82 15.21 -10.33
C GLY A 12 49.45 15.89 -10.17
N PRO A 13 49.30 17.14 -10.65
CA PRO A 13 48.06 17.89 -10.49
C PRO A 13 46.89 17.15 -11.17
N GLU A 14 45.82 16.95 -10.41
CA GLU A 14 44.55 16.42 -10.89
C GLU A 14 43.99 17.35 -11.98
N PHE A 15 43.72 16.80 -13.17
CA PHE A 15 43.22 17.58 -14.30
C PHE A 15 41.74 17.94 -14.05
N ASP A 16 41.50 19.16 -13.55
CA ASP A 16 40.15 19.66 -13.31
C ASP A 16 39.50 20.11 -14.63
N LEU A 17 38.71 19.19 -15.21
CA LEU A 17 37.86 19.41 -16.38
C LEU A 17 36.97 20.66 -16.29
N LYS A 18 36.59 21.13 -15.09
CA LYS A 18 35.78 22.35 -14.94
C LYS A 18 36.57 23.60 -15.25
N THR A 19 37.87 23.62 -14.96
CA THR A 19 38.76 24.75 -15.27
C THR A 19 39.30 24.73 -16.69
N ALA A 20 39.24 23.60 -17.38
CA ALA A 20 39.74 23.44 -18.74
C ALA A 20 38.75 23.82 -19.85
N LEU A 21 37.52 24.22 -19.50
CA LEU A 21 36.42 24.46 -20.44
C LEU A 21 35.79 25.85 -20.22
N ASP A 22 35.44 26.53 -21.31
CA ASP A 22 34.65 27.77 -21.26
C ASP A 22 33.16 27.42 -21.23
N TRP A 23 32.46 27.92 -20.20
CA TRP A 23 31.04 27.64 -19.97
C TRP A 23 30.17 28.86 -20.29
N LYS A 24 29.22 28.71 -21.21
CA LYS A 24 28.22 29.74 -21.52
C LYS A 24 26.88 29.08 -21.87
N ASP A 25 25.79 29.51 -21.25
CA ASP A 25 24.42 29.03 -21.49
C ASP A 25 24.25 27.50 -21.41
N GLY A 26 24.98 26.83 -20.51
CA GLY A 26 24.95 25.37 -20.34
C GLY A 26 25.70 24.57 -21.41
N ILE A 27 26.47 25.26 -22.27
CA ILE A 27 27.33 24.66 -23.28
C ILE A 27 28.79 24.86 -22.84
N ALA A 28 29.54 23.76 -22.79
CA ALA A 28 30.98 23.78 -22.59
C ALA A 28 31.69 23.76 -23.95
N THR A 29 32.65 24.66 -24.12
CA THR A 29 33.49 24.76 -25.32
C THR A 29 34.95 24.66 -24.91
N LEU A 30 35.74 23.85 -25.63
CA LEU A 30 37.19 23.87 -25.48
C LEU A 30 37.72 25.19 -26.10
N PRO A 31 38.62 25.92 -25.42
CA PRO A 31 39.23 27.12 -25.98
C PRO A 31 39.88 26.80 -27.34
N GLY A 32 39.32 27.34 -28.42
CA GLY A 32 39.82 27.13 -29.79
C GLY A 32 39.20 25.99 -30.60
N SER A 33 38.04 25.44 -30.21
CA SER A 33 37.31 24.46 -31.04
C SER A 33 35.82 24.79 -31.23
N ASP A 34 35.27 24.47 -32.40
CA ASP A 34 33.84 24.61 -32.74
C ASP A 34 32.97 23.41 -32.30
N ILE A 35 33.51 22.50 -31.49
CA ILE A 35 32.78 21.30 -31.04
C ILE A 35 31.86 21.67 -29.88
N ARG A 36 30.54 21.69 -30.15
CA ARG A 36 29.50 21.95 -29.15
C ARG A 36 29.04 20.64 -28.50
N VAL A 37 29.35 20.44 -27.22
CA VAL A 37 28.79 19.32 -26.43
C VAL A 37 27.42 19.72 -25.90
N ASN A 38 26.35 19.22 -26.54
CA ASN A 38 24.97 19.50 -26.14
C ASN A 38 24.55 18.54 -25.01
N GLN A 39 24.68 18.93 -23.74
CA GLN A 39 24.11 18.18 -22.61
C GLN A 39 22.59 18.37 -22.53
N LYS A 40 21.84 17.84 -23.52
CA LYS A 40 20.41 17.58 -23.33
C LYS A 40 20.29 16.31 -22.48
N LYS A 41 20.11 16.46 -21.17
CA LYS A 41 19.73 15.35 -20.27
C LYS A 41 18.48 14.68 -20.85
N ARG A 42 18.60 13.42 -21.29
CA ARG A 42 17.45 12.64 -21.73
C ARG A 42 16.51 12.47 -20.52
N PRO A 43 15.18 12.65 -20.69
CA PRO A 43 14.26 12.34 -19.62
C PRO A 43 14.38 10.86 -19.25
N TRP A 44 14.31 10.55 -17.96
CA TRP A 44 14.39 9.18 -17.48
C TRP A 44 13.25 8.34 -18.09
N SER A 45 13.54 7.09 -18.44
CA SER A 45 12.55 6.15 -18.96
C SER A 45 12.81 4.73 -18.50
N TRP A 46 11.73 3.98 -18.28
CA TRP A 46 11.80 2.57 -17.91
C TRP A 46 12.54 1.71 -18.93
N SER A 47 12.36 1.98 -20.23
CA SER A 47 13.04 1.22 -21.29
C SER A 47 14.55 1.34 -21.18
N THR A 48 15.07 2.55 -21.05
CA THR A 48 16.51 2.79 -20.90
C THR A 48 17.03 2.19 -19.58
N TYR A 49 16.29 2.37 -18.49
CA TYR A 49 16.69 1.83 -17.19
C TYR A 49 16.75 0.29 -17.17
N LEU A 50 15.77 -0.39 -17.77
CA LEU A 50 15.76 -1.85 -17.87
C LEU A 50 16.90 -2.38 -18.75
N GLU A 51 17.24 -1.67 -19.83
CA GLU A 51 18.39 -2.01 -20.69
C GLU A 51 19.72 -1.84 -19.95
N GLU A 52 19.91 -0.71 -19.24
CA GLU A 52 21.13 -0.39 -18.50
C GLU A 52 21.36 -1.37 -17.33
N GLU A 53 20.32 -1.66 -16.55
CA GLU A 53 20.38 -2.59 -15.42
C GLU A 53 20.30 -4.06 -15.84
N LYS A 54 20.07 -4.35 -17.12
CA LYS A 54 19.70 -5.68 -17.63
C LYS A 54 18.53 -6.30 -16.83
N GLY A 55 17.62 -5.44 -16.38
CA GLY A 55 16.48 -5.78 -15.54
C GLY A 55 15.29 -6.29 -16.34
N THR A 56 14.40 -7.04 -15.69
CA THR A 56 13.15 -7.52 -16.30
C THR A 56 11.97 -6.93 -15.54
N ALA A 57 11.04 -6.29 -16.26
CA ALA A 57 9.80 -5.81 -15.65
C ALA A 57 8.92 -7.00 -15.22
N ALA A 58 8.28 -6.89 -14.06
CA ALA A 58 7.28 -7.86 -13.62
C ALA A 58 6.14 -7.93 -14.65
N PRO A 59 5.79 -9.12 -15.18
CA PRO A 59 4.74 -9.23 -16.19
C PRO A 59 3.38 -8.75 -15.68
N LEU A 60 2.65 -8.00 -16.51
CA LEU A 60 1.33 -7.43 -16.17
C LEU A 60 0.32 -8.47 -15.64
N LYS A 61 0.37 -9.70 -16.16
CA LYS A 61 -0.50 -10.82 -15.77
C LYS A 61 -0.35 -11.27 -14.30
N LEU A 62 0.72 -10.87 -13.63
CA LEU A 62 0.95 -11.20 -12.21
C LEU A 62 0.21 -10.23 -11.28
N PHE A 63 -0.18 -9.06 -11.78
CA PHE A 63 -0.90 -8.04 -11.03
C PHE A 63 -2.41 -8.28 -11.10
N LYS A 64 -3.11 -8.00 -10.00
CA LYS A 64 -4.58 -7.98 -9.94
C LYS A 64 -5.14 -6.74 -10.64
N GLU A 65 -6.45 -6.74 -10.90
CA GLU A 65 -7.12 -5.64 -11.60
C GLU A 65 -6.89 -4.28 -10.91
N HIS A 66 -7.00 -4.23 -9.57
CA HIS A 66 -6.79 -3.01 -8.78
C HIS A 66 -5.33 -2.55 -8.66
N GLN A 67 -4.37 -3.40 -9.01
CA GLN A 67 -2.94 -3.07 -9.09
C GLN A 67 -2.53 -2.58 -10.48
N SER A 68 -3.29 -3.00 -11.49
CA SER A 68 -3.00 -2.77 -12.91
C SER A 68 -3.34 -1.35 -13.37
N PHE A 69 -3.24 -1.09 -14.67
CA PHE A 69 -3.58 0.19 -15.27
C PHE A 69 -5.09 0.44 -15.16
N PRO A 70 -5.52 1.55 -14.54
CA PRO A 70 -6.94 1.84 -14.38
C PRO A 70 -7.61 2.14 -15.73
N GLN A 71 -8.86 1.70 -15.87
CA GLN A 71 -9.64 1.89 -17.10
C GLN A 71 -10.28 3.29 -17.20
N SER A 72 -10.39 4.04 -16.10
CA SER A 72 -10.81 5.44 -16.11
C SER A 72 -9.79 6.33 -15.45
N ARG A 73 -9.94 7.63 -15.69
CA ARG A 73 -9.24 8.66 -14.94
C ARG A 73 -9.80 8.77 -13.53
N ASN A 74 -9.00 9.35 -12.64
CA ASN A 74 -9.43 9.79 -11.33
C ASN A 74 -10.39 10.99 -11.49
N GLY A 75 -11.61 10.86 -10.96
CA GLY A 75 -12.63 11.90 -11.00
C GLY A 75 -12.83 12.65 -9.67
N PHE A 76 -12.11 12.25 -8.62
CA PHE A 76 -12.17 12.93 -7.33
C PHE A 76 -11.49 14.31 -7.41
N LYS A 77 -12.04 15.27 -6.68
CA LYS A 77 -11.53 16.64 -6.61
C LYS A 77 -11.33 17.04 -5.16
N VAL A 78 -10.36 17.91 -4.92
CA VAL A 78 -10.11 18.50 -3.60
C VAL A 78 -11.39 19.13 -3.06
N GLY A 79 -11.69 18.86 -1.78
CA GLY A 79 -12.90 19.32 -1.10
C GLY A 79 -14.13 18.41 -1.27
N MET A 80 -14.05 17.35 -2.09
CA MET A 80 -15.09 16.31 -2.10
C MET A 80 -15.09 15.54 -0.79
N LYS A 81 -16.27 15.25 -0.25
CA LYS A 81 -16.48 14.51 0.99
C LYS A 81 -17.04 13.12 0.73
N LEU A 82 -16.57 12.15 1.51
CA LEU A 82 -16.89 10.73 1.37
C LEU A 82 -16.82 10.01 2.73
N GLU A 83 -17.20 8.73 2.73
CA GLU A 83 -17.01 7.82 3.85
C GLU A 83 -15.81 6.92 3.57
N GLY A 84 -15.01 6.57 4.56
CA GLY A 84 -13.91 5.62 4.34
C GLY A 84 -13.42 4.98 5.63
N LEU A 85 -12.76 3.84 5.49
CA LEU A 85 -12.17 3.12 6.61
C LEU A 85 -10.97 3.89 7.17
N ASP A 86 -10.81 3.85 8.48
CA ASP A 86 -9.57 4.22 9.13
C ASP A 86 -8.52 3.10 8.92
N PRO A 87 -7.39 3.36 8.24
CA PRO A 87 -6.35 2.34 8.01
C PRO A 87 -5.73 1.78 9.30
N THR A 88 -5.82 2.52 10.40
CA THR A 88 -5.30 2.13 11.73
C THR A 88 -6.36 1.50 12.62
N HIS A 89 -7.64 1.69 12.30
CA HIS A 89 -8.78 1.08 12.98
C HIS A 89 -9.79 0.54 11.94
N PRO A 90 -9.53 -0.64 11.34
CA PRO A 90 -10.31 -1.11 10.20
C PRO A 90 -11.79 -1.44 10.49
N SER A 91 -12.22 -1.43 11.76
CA SER A 91 -13.64 -1.52 12.14
C SER A 91 -14.40 -0.18 11.99
N LEU A 92 -13.69 0.94 11.85
CA LEU A 92 -14.25 2.28 11.88
C LEU A 92 -14.36 2.88 10.48
N PHE A 93 -15.57 3.27 10.09
CA PHE A 93 -15.81 4.16 8.97
C PHE A 93 -15.89 5.60 9.45
N CYS A 94 -15.22 6.52 8.77
CA CYS A 94 -15.10 7.93 9.14
C CYS A 94 -15.58 8.84 8.01
N VAL A 95 -15.99 10.06 8.36
CA VAL A 95 -16.20 11.15 7.40
C VAL A 95 -14.85 11.72 6.96
N LEU A 96 -14.60 11.69 5.66
CA LEU A 96 -13.33 12.09 5.06
C LEU A 96 -13.53 13.18 4.00
N THR A 97 -12.50 14.01 3.83
CA THR A 97 -12.38 14.97 2.73
C THR A 97 -11.19 14.63 1.85
N VAL A 98 -11.36 14.72 0.53
CA VAL A 98 -10.24 14.68 -0.42
C VAL A 98 -9.40 15.95 -0.24
N ALA A 99 -8.24 15.80 0.39
CA ALA A 99 -7.29 16.90 0.61
C ALA A 99 -6.41 17.14 -0.62
N GLU A 100 -6.09 16.07 -1.36
CA GLU A 100 -5.23 16.13 -2.54
C GLU A 100 -5.59 15.02 -3.52
N ALA A 101 -5.36 15.26 -4.81
CA ALA A 101 -5.48 14.26 -5.86
C ALA A 101 -4.23 14.32 -6.75
N GLN A 102 -3.52 13.21 -6.87
CA GLN A 102 -2.28 13.10 -7.63
C GLN A 102 -2.29 11.83 -8.48
N GLY A 103 -2.26 11.99 -9.80
CA GLY A 103 -2.47 10.88 -10.73
C GLY A 103 -3.77 10.12 -10.44
N TYR A 104 -3.67 8.82 -10.17
CA TYR A 104 -4.81 7.97 -9.80
C TYR A 104 -5.03 7.80 -8.29
N ARG A 105 -4.30 8.56 -7.47
CA ARG A 105 -4.35 8.47 -6.01
C ARG A 105 -4.99 9.72 -5.42
N ILE A 106 -5.59 9.56 -4.25
CA ILE A 106 -6.19 10.64 -3.47
C ILE A 106 -5.68 10.58 -2.03
N ARG A 107 -5.38 11.75 -1.47
CA ARG A 107 -5.10 11.91 -0.04
C ARG A 107 -6.39 12.27 0.66
N LEU A 108 -6.70 11.53 1.71
CA LEU A 108 -7.91 11.66 2.51
C LEU A 108 -7.56 12.24 3.87
N HIS A 109 -8.40 13.18 4.30
CA HIS A 109 -8.30 13.89 5.56
C HIS A 109 -9.48 13.54 6.46
N PHE A 110 -9.23 13.28 7.74
CA PHE A 110 -10.26 13.07 8.75
C PHE A 110 -10.84 14.42 9.20
N ASP A 111 -12.10 14.68 8.88
CA ASP A 111 -12.73 15.97 9.17
C ASP A 111 -12.70 16.32 10.67
N GLY A 112 -12.05 17.44 11.01
CA GLY A 112 -11.93 17.93 12.38
C GLY A 112 -10.75 17.35 13.17
N TYR A 113 -9.87 16.58 12.51
CA TYR A 113 -8.66 16.02 13.09
C TYR A 113 -7.40 16.63 12.44
N PRO A 114 -6.21 16.51 13.07
CA PRO A 114 -4.95 16.96 12.48
C PRO A 114 -4.57 16.23 11.18
N GLU A 115 -3.88 16.93 10.27
CA GLU A 115 -3.41 16.38 8.98
C GLU A 115 -2.38 15.24 9.11
N CYS A 116 -1.78 15.02 10.29
CA CYS A 116 -0.86 13.90 10.50
C CYS A 116 -1.55 12.53 10.41
N TYR A 117 -2.88 12.49 10.46
CA TYR A 117 -3.67 11.28 10.24
C TYR A 117 -4.07 11.09 8.77
N ASP A 118 -3.74 12.02 7.87
CA ASP A 118 -4.06 11.89 6.46
C ASP A 118 -3.38 10.66 5.85
N PHE A 119 -4.07 10.03 4.92
CA PHE A 119 -3.58 8.82 4.26
C PHE A 119 -3.93 8.81 2.77
N TRP A 120 -3.17 8.04 2.00
CA TRP A 120 -3.35 7.91 0.56
C TRP A 120 -4.04 6.61 0.20
N VAL A 121 -4.93 6.66 -0.79
CA VAL A 121 -5.54 5.49 -1.43
C VAL A 121 -5.64 5.68 -2.93
N ASN A 122 -5.75 4.59 -3.68
CA ASN A 122 -6.12 4.63 -5.10
C ASN A 122 -7.60 5.04 -5.24
N ALA A 123 -7.94 5.69 -6.35
CA ALA A 123 -9.30 6.18 -6.61
C ALA A 123 -10.37 5.07 -6.69
N ASP A 124 -9.98 3.82 -6.94
CA ASP A 124 -10.85 2.65 -6.95
C ASP A 124 -10.75 1.79 -5.68
N SER A 125 -10.16 2.34 -4.62
CA SER A 125 -10.04 1.63 -3.35
C SER A 125 -11.38 1.11 -2.83
N TRP A 126 -11.34 -0.10 -2.29
CA TRP A 126 -12.44 -0.73 -1.59
C TRP A 126 -12.71 -0.14 -0.21
N ASP A 127 -11.81 0.71 0.28
CA ASP A 127 -11.88 1.29 1.61
C ASP A 127 -12.62 2.64 1.63
N VAL A 128 -12.96 3.18 0.46
CA VAL A 128 -13.76 4.40 0.31
C VAL A 128 -15.18 4.11 -0.18
N LYS A 129 -16.15 4.90 0.28
CA LYS A 129 -17.59 4.74 0.05
C LYS A 129 -18.27 6.10 -0.13
N PRO A 130 -19.36 6.15 -0.94
CA PRO A 130 -20.08 7.40 -1.12
C PRO A 130 -20.80 7.82 0.16
N PRO A 131 -21.05 9.12 0.35
CA PRO A 131 -21.88 9.60 1.46
C PRO A 131 -23.24 8.89 1.57
N GLY A 132 -23.59 8.49 2.79
CA GLY A 132 -24.81 7.75 3.15
C GLY A 132 -24.72 6.24 2.95
N TRP A 133 -23.53 5.69 2.69
CA TRP A 133 -23.35 4.26 2.46
C TRP A 133 -23.40 3.46 3.77
N CYS A 134 -22.74 3.93 4.83
CA CYS A 134 -22.78 3.29 6.15
C CYS A 134 -24.21 3.18 6.68
N GLU A 135 -24.99 4.26 6.62
CA GLU A 135 -26.41 4.27 7.02
C GLU A 135 -27.22 3.22 6.23
N LYS A 136 -27.03 3.16 4.90
CA LYS A 136 -27.71 2.19 4.04
C LYS A 136 -27.36 0.73 4.40
N MET A 137 -26.12 0.48 4.81
CA MET A 137 -25.64 -0.85 5.20
C MET A 137 -25.88 -1.17 6.68
N GLY A 138 -26.46 -0.26 7.47
CA GLY A 138 -26.61 -0.43 8.91
C GLY A 138 -25.29 -0.41 9.69
N LEU A 139 -24.25 0.20 9.12
CA LEU A 139 -22.92 0.35 9.74
C LEU A 139 -22.81 1.69 10.44
N LYS A 140 -22.02 1.72 11.51
CA LYS A 140 -21.74 2.95 12.26
C LYS A 140 -20.75 3.83 11.50
N LEU A 141 -21.11 5.09 11.28
CA LEU A 141 -20.22 6.13 10.76
C LEU A 141 -19.73 6.98 11.94
N LEU A 142 -18.42 7.14 12.06
CA LEU A 142 -17.81 8.10 12.97
C LEU A 142 -17.90 9.50 12.37
N LEU A 143 -18.59 10.36 13.11
CA LEU A 143 -18.82 11.73 12.73
C LEU A 143 -17.57 12.60 12.96
N PRO A 144 -17.44 13.71 12.22
CA PRO A 144 -16.37 14.69 12.43
C PRO A 144 -16.32 15.19 13.88
N LYS A 145 -15.13 15.56 14.34
CA LYS A 145 -14.93 16.07 15.71
C LYS A 145 -15.87 17.24 16.00
N GLY A 146 -16.69 17.11 17.05
CA GLY A 146 -17.64 18.14 17.48
C GLY A 146 -19.05 18.01 16.90
N CYS A 147 -19.31 17.06 15.99
CA CYS A 147 -20.66 16.69 15.58
C CYS A 147 -21.27 15.69 16.58
N ARG A 148 -22.54 15.88 16.95
CA ARG A 148 -23.29 14.95 17.82
C ARG A 148 -24.12 13.98 16.99
N ASP A 149 -24.26 12.75 17.49
CA ASP A 149 -25.17 11.76 16.93
C ASP A 149 -26.61 12.29 16.92
N GLY A 150 -27.33 12.06 15.81
CA GLY A 150 -28.69 12.57 15.58
C GLY A 150 -28.79 13.98 15.00
N GLU A 151 -27.73 14.79 15.06
CA GLU A 151 -27.68 16.13 14.43
C GLU A 151 -27.02 16.11 13.04
N PHE A 152 -26.28 15.04 12.72
CA PHE A 152 -25.55 14.94 11.47
C PHE A 152 -26.46 14.61 10.28
N ASN A 153 -26.42 15.47 9.27
CA ASN A 153 -27.02 15.24 7.97
C ASN A 153 -26.03 15.62 6.88
N TRP A 154 -25.72 14.69 5.98
CA TRP A 154 -24.76 14.90 4.89
C TRP A 154 -25.03 16.18 4.07
N SER A 155 -26.30 16.46 3.76
CA SER A 155 -26.67 17.63 2.95
C SER A 155 -26.43 18.94 3.69
N THR A 156 -26.74 19.00 4.99
CA THR A 156 -26.48 20.19 5.83
C THR A 156 -24.98 20.35 6.10
N TYR A 157 -24.30 19.24 6.41
CA TYR A 157 -22.88 19.22 6.70
C TYR A 157 -22.04 19.74 5.54
N VAL A 158 -22.24 19.20 4.33
CA VAL A 158 -21.52 19.65 3.12
C VAL A 158 -21.75 21.14 2.83
N LYS A 159 -23.00 21.63 3.01
CA LYS A 159 -23.33 23.05 2.82
C LYS A 159 -22.57 23.94 3.80
N ASN A 160 -22.53 23.55 5.08
CA ASN A 160 -21.83 24.30 6.13
C ASN A 160 -20.31 24.34 5.88
N CYS A 161 -19.73 23.25 5.40
CA CYS A 161 -18.31 23.18 5.07
C CYS A 161 -17.95 23.80 3.71
N ARG A 162 -18.92 24.30 2.94
CA ARG A 162 -18.74 24.74 1.54
C ARG A 162 -18.08 23.67 0.65
N GLY A 163 -18.29 22.40 0.97
CA GLY A 163 -17.73 21.25 0.27
C GLY A 163 -18.67 20.73 -0.81
N GLN A 164 -18.34 19.55 -1.36
CA GLN A 164 -19.22 18.81 -2.26
C GLN A 164 -19.26 17.34 -1.87
N LEU A 165 -20.39 16.66 -2.05
CA LEU A 165 -20.44 15.21 -1.89
C LEU A 165 -19.73 14.55 -3.08
N ALA A 166 -18.85 13.59 -2.81
CA ALA A 166 -18.26 12.78 -3.85
C ALA A 166 -19.37 12.00 -4.60
N PRO A 167 -19.49 12.15 -5.94
CA PRO A 167 -20.52 11.45 -6.71
C PRO A 167 -20.38 9.92 -6.64
N LYS A 168 -21.51 9.21 -6.51
CA LYS A 168 -21.56 7.73 -6.41
C LYS A 168 -20.83 7.00 -7.54
N HIS A 169 -20.83 7.53 -8.76
CA HIS A 169 -20.19 6.90 -9.92
C HIS A 169 -18.65 6.86 -9.84
N LEU A 170 -18.04 7.58 -8.90
CA LEU A 170 -16.59 7.53 -8.68
C LEU A 170 -16.15 6.28 -7.90
N PHE A 171 -17.07 5.64 -7.16
CA PHE A 171 -16.78 4.52 -6.27
C PHE A 171 -16.91 3.19 -7.01
N ARG A 172 -15.82 2.76 -7.66
CA ARG A 172 -15.79 1.52 -8.46
C ARG A 172 -16.03 0.26 -7.65
N SER A 173 -15.70 0.27 -6.36
CA SER A 173 -15.96 -0.85 -5.44
C SER A 173 -17.42 -1.29 -5.43
N LEU A 174 -18.36 -0.41 -5.78
CA LEU A 174 -19.80 -0.73 -5.86
C LEU A 174 -20.19 -1.54 -7.10
N ASN A 175 -19.34 -1.63 -8.12
CA ASN A 175 -19.65 -2.30 -9.39
C ASN A 175 -19.24 -3.78 -9.40
N ALA A 176 -18.57 -4.26 -8.37
CA ALA A 176 -18.10 -5.62 -8.34
C ALA A 176 -19.24 -6.61 -8.07
N SER A 177 -19.22 -7.73 -8.79
CA SER A 177 -20.17 -8.81 -8.57
C SER A 177 -19.99 -9.42 -7.18
N VAL A 178 -21.06 -9.43 -6.38
CA VAL A 178 -21.05 -10.11 -5.08
C VAL A 178 -21.21 -11.61 -5.30
N THR A 179 -20.24 -12.39 -4.82
CA THR A 179 -20.27 -13.85 -4.88
C THR A 179 -20.76 -14.38 -3.54
N PRO A 180 -21.83 -15.22 -3.50
CA PRO A 180 -22.26 -15.85 -2.26
C PRO A 180 -21.14 -16.71 -1.66
N SER A 181 -20.48 -16.20 -0.62
CA SER A 181 -19.30 -16.83 -0.04
C SER A 181 -19.64 -17.85 1.06
N GLY A 182 -20.86 -17.81 1.60
CA GLY A 182 -21.29 -18.65 2.73
C GLY A 182 -20.87 -18.11 4.10
N PHE A 183 -20.05 -17.07 4.14
CA PHE A 183 -19.69 -16.35 5.36
C PHE A 183 -20.82 -15.41 5.80
N ARG A 184 -20.99 -15.28 7.12
CA ARG A 184 -21.90 -14.32 7.75
C ARG A 184 -21.25 -13.71 8.97
N ALA A 185 -21.66 -12.49 9.31
CA ALA A 185 -21.27 -11.85 10.57
C ALA A 185 -21.64 -12.75 11.76
N GLY A 186 -20.76 -12.80 12.77
CA GLY A 186 -20.87 -13.65 13.96
C GLY A 186 -20.32 -15.07 13.80
N MET A 187 -19.97 -15.51 12.58
CA MET A 187 -19.28 -16.79 12.40
C MET A 187 -17.84 -16.74 12.93
N LYS A 188 -17.36 -17.84 13.51
CA LYS A 188 -16.00 -17.95 14.05
C LYS A 188 -15.05 -18.72 13.15
N LEU A 189 -13.77 -18.37 13.21
CA LEU A 189 -12.70 -18.95 12.40
C LEU A 189 -11.34 -18.78 13.11
N GLU A 190 -10.30 -19.32 12.51
CA GLU A 190 -8.92 -19.13 12.94
C GLU A 190 -8.23 -18.12 12.01
N ALA A 191 -7.57 -17.10 12.57
CA ALA A 191 -6.95 -16.04 11.77
C ALA A 191 -5.53 -15.72 12.21
N VAL A 192 -4.66 -15.40 11.26
CA VAL A 192 -3.31 -14.90 11.51
C VAL A 192 -3.36 -13.44 11.94
N ASP A 193 -2.69 -13.09 13.04
CA ASP A 193 -2.47 -11.69 13.42
C ASP A 193 -1.47 -11.04 12.45
N ARG A 194 -1.92 -10.07 11.64
CA ARG A 194 -1.05 -9.40 10.67
C ARG A 194 0.04 -8.54 11.33
N LYS A 195 -0.13 -8.13 12.58
CA LYS A 195 0.90 -7.44 13.36
C LYS A 195 1.92 -8.42 13.95
N ASN A 196 1.50 -9.65 14.25
CA ASN A 196 2.36 -10.74 14.73
C ASN A 196 2.11 -12.03 13.92
N PRO A 197 2.67 -12.17 12.70
CA PRO A 197 2.33 -13.27 11.80
C PRO A 197 2.66 -14.69 12.29
N SER A 198 3.32 -14.83 13.44
CA SER A 198 3.54 -16.11 14.11
C SER A 198 2.34 -16.61 14.91
N LEU A 199 1.33 -15.76 15.14
CA LEU A 199 0.15 -16.08 15.93
C LEU A 199 -1.02 -16.37 15.00
N ILE A 200 -1.63 -17.55 15.18
CA ILE A 200 -2.96 -17.87 14.70
C ILE A 200 -3.89 -17.83 15.92
N CYS A 201 -4.99 -17.11 15.81
CA CYS A 201 -5.86 -16.77 16.93
C CYS A 201 -7.31 -17.16 16.64
N VAL A 202 -8.07 -17.35 17.71
CA VAL A 202 -9.54 -17.41 17.68
C VAL A 202 -10.08 -16.05 17.21
N ALA A 203 -10.89 -16.07 16.16
CA ALA A 203 -11.42 -14.86 15.54
C ALA A 203 -12.89 -15.01 15.15
N THR A 204 -13.56 -13.87 14.98
CA THR A 204 -14.94 -13.74 14.55
C THR A 204 -15.02 -12.86 13.31
N ILE A 205 -15.92 -13.21 12.38
CA ILE A 205 -16.31 -12.32 11.29
C ILE A 205 -17.22 -11.23 11.87
N ALA A 206 -16.66 -10.05 12.15
CA ALA A 206 -17.42 -8.94 12.72
C ALA A 206 -18.41 -8.35 11.71
N ALA A 207 -18.03 -8.28 10.43
CA ALA A 207 -18.88 -7.82 9.35
C ALA A 207 -18.58 -8.57 8.04
N ALA A 208 -19.60 -8.76 7.22
CA ALA A 208 -19.47 -9.28 5.86
C ALA A 208 -20.13 -8.28 4.91
N VAL A 209 -19.31 -7.57 4.13
CA VAL A 209 -19.74 -6.48 3.25
C VAL A 209 -19.23 -6.77 1.85
N ASP A 210 -20.16 -6.88 0.89
CA ASP A 210 -19.87 -7.27 -0.48
C ASP A 210 -19.09 -8.62 -0.50
N ASN A 211 -17.86 -8.62 -1.01
CA ASN A 211 -16.97 -9.80 -1.02
C ASN A 211 -15.90 -9.76 0.09
N ARG A 212 -15.98 -8.80 1.01
CA ARG A 212 -14.98 -8.60 2.06
C ARG A 212 -15.52 -8.97 3.43
N LEU A 213 -14.64 -9.49 4.25
CA LEU A 213 -14.88 -9.95 5.61
C LEU A 213 -14.02 -9.08 6.54
N LEU A 214 -14.63 -8.50 7.55
CA LEU A 214 -13.92 -7.88 8.66
C LEU A 214 -13.64 -8.98 9.68
N ILE A 215 -12.36 -9.28 9.88
CA ILE A 215 -11.89 -10.26 10.84
C ILE A 215 -11.57 -9.53 12.13
N HIS A 216 -12.18 -9.98 13.23
CA HIS A 216 -11.97 -9.48 14.58
C HIS A 216 -11.38 -10.58 15.46
N PHE A 217 -10.44 -10.23 16.32
CA PHE A 217 -9.81 -11.17 17.25
C PHE A 217 -10.56 -11.16 18.58
N ASP A 218 -11.06 -12.31 19.00
CA ASP A 218 -11.96 -12.40 20.15
C ASP A 218 -11.27 -11.95 21.45
N ASN A 219 -11.86 -10.95 22.12
CA ASN A 219 -11.36 -10.29 23.33
C ASN A 219 -10.07 -9.48 23.12
N TRP A 220 -9.80 -9.06 21.89
CA TRP A 220 -8.73 -8.11 21.57
C TRP A 220 -9.34 -6.75 21.21
N ASP A 221 -8.48 -5.76 21.11
CA ASP A 221 -8.86 -4.43 20.64
C ASP A 221 -9.03 -4.41 19.11
N ASP A 222 -10.02 -3.67 18.61
CA ASP A 222 -10.36 -3.60 17.19
C ASP A 222 -9.23 -3.05 16.30
N THR A 223 -8.16 -2.46 16.86
CA THR A 223 -6.97 -2.06 16.08
C THR A 223 -6.25 -3.23 15.43
N TYR A 224 -6.51 -4.47 15.86
CA TYR A 224 -5.96 -5.68 15.25
C TYR A 224 -6.82 -6.20 14.10
N ASP A 225 -8.04 -5.70 13.97
CA ASP A 225 -8.96 -6.12 12.93
C ASP A 225 -8.38 -5.85 11.55
N TYR A 226 -8.78 -6.65 10.58
CA TYR A 226 -8.45 -6.39 9.18
C TYR A 226 -9.53 -6.89 8.24
N TRP A 227 -9.63 -6.22 7.10
CA TRP A 227 -10.49 -6.67 6.00
C TRP A 227 -9.75 -7.63 5.09
N CYS A 228 -10.41 -8.72 4.72
CA CYS A 228 -9.89 -9.68 3.75
C CYS A 228 -11.02 -10.25 2.87
N ASP A 229 -10.68 -11.12 1.93
CA ASP A 229 -11.66 -11.87 1.14
C ASP A 229 -11.61 -13.38 1.47
N ALA A 230 -12.53 -14.15 0.91
CA ALA A 230 -12.64 -15.60 1.12
C ALA A 230 -11.39 -16.40 0.72
N SER A 231 -10.52 -15.82 -0.12
CA SER A 231 -9.25 -16.39 -0.53
C SER A 231 -8.05 -15.89 0.26
N SER A 232 -8.26 -15.15 1.35
CA SER A 232 -7.14 -14.67 2.16
C SER A 232 -6.35 -15.86 2.73
N PRO A 233 -5.02 -15.87 2.62
CA PRO A 233 -4.19 -16.93 3.19
C PRO A 233 -4.06 -16.82 4.72
N TYR A 234 -4.65 -15.77 5.31
CA TYR A 234 -4.57 -15.45 6.74
C TYR A 234 -5.80 -15.88 7.52
N ILE A 235 -6.78 -16.52 6.88
CA ILE A 235 -7.98 -17.04 7.52
C ILE A 235 -8.12 -18.53 7.24
N HIS A 236 -8.54 -19.28 8.25
CA HIS A 236 -8.63 -20.72 8.23
C HIS A 236 -9.92 -21.18 8.90
N PRO A 237 -10.51 -22.32 8.48
CA PRO A 237 -11.64 -22.90 9.19
C PRO A 237 -11.25 -23.29 10.62
N VAL A 238 -12.25 -23.34 11.50
CA VAL A 238 -12.12 -23.90 12.84
C VAL A 238 -11.53 -25.32 12.77
N GLY A 239 -10.48 -25.58 13.56
CA GLY A 239 -9.77 -26.87 13.62
C GLY A 239 -8.46 -26.90 12.83
N TYR A 240 -8.15 -25.86 12.04
CA TYR A 240 -6.94 -25.82 11.22
C TYR A 240 -5.64 -25.96 12.03
N CYS A 241 -5.50 -25.24 13.14
CA CYS A 241 -4.33 -25.34 14.01
C CYS A 241 -4.17 -26.76 14.60
N GLU A 242 -5.27 -27.42 14.94
CA GLU A 242 -5.24 -28.80 15.47
C GLU A 242 -4.75 -29.78 14.39
N GLU A 243 -5.28 -29.67 13.17
CA GLU A 243 -4.88 -30.52 12.04
C GLU A 243 -3.43 -30.30 11.60
N ALA A 244 -2.93 -29.06 11.70
CA ALA A 244 -1.59 -28.67 11.29
C ALA A 244 -0.53 -28.78 12.42
N GLU A 245 -0.91 -29.27 13.61
CA GLU A 245 -0.05 -29.32 14.80
C GLU A 245 0.52 -27.94 15.21
N LEU A 246 -0.26 -26.88 14.97
CA LEU A 246 0.08 -25.50 15.32
C LEU A 246 -0.57 -25.08 16.64
N THR A 247 0.02 -24.10 17.32
CA THR A 247 -0.55 -23.56 18.56
C THR A 247 -1.59 -22.49 18.25
N LEU A 248 -2.85 -22.76 18.59
CA LEU A 248 -3.92 -21.78 18.55
C LEU A 248 -3.85 -20.82 19.74
N THR A 249 -3.89 -19.52 19.46
CA THR A 249 -3.98 -18.46 20.46
C THR A 249 -5.44 -18.24 20.85
N THR A 250 -5.76 -18.61 22.09
CA THR A 250 -7.12 -18.51 22.62
C THR A 250 -7.43 -17.09 23.11
N PRO A 251 -8.71 -16.69 23.27
CA PRO A 251 -9.07 -15.39 23.81
C PRO A 251 -8.44 -15.16 25.19
N ALA A 252 -7.99 -13.93 25.47
CA ALA A 252 -7.17 -13.61 26.64
C ALA A 252 -7.83 -13.94 28.00
N GLU A 253 -9.16 -13.89 28.06
CA GLU A 253 -9.93 -14.15 29.28
C GLU A 253 -10.35 -15.63 29.44
N TYR A 254 -9.91 -16.51 28.53
CA TYR A 254 -10.28 -17.92 28.61
C TYR A 254 -9.60 -18.59 29.80
N LYS A 255 -10.41 -19.03 30.78
CA LYS A 255 -9.96 -19.46 32.12
C LYS A 255 -8.85 -20.53 32.12
N HIS A 256 -8.83 -21.38 31.09
CA HIS A 256 -7.83 -22.44 30.92
C HIS A 256 -7.42 -22.55 29.43
N PRO A 257 -6.45 -21.75 28.96
CA PRO A 257 -6.03 -21.75 27.55
C PRO A 257 -5.61 -23.13 27.04
N ARG A 258 -4.98 -23.94 27.90
CA ARG A 258 -4.52 -25.30 27.59
C ARG A 258 -5.65 -26.33 27.45
N SER A 259 -6.88 -25.98 27.79
CA SER A 259 -8.06 -26.83 27.64
C SER A 259 -9.13 -26.18 26.76
N PHE A 260 -8.73 -25.26 25.89
CA PHE A 260 -9.65 -24.69 24.91
C PHE A 260 -10.16 -25.77 23.97
N SER A 261 -11.47 -25.75 23.73
CA SER A 261 -12.15 -26.61 22.76
C SER A 261 -13.09 -25.73 21.96
N TRP A 262 -12.97 -25.81 20.64
CA TRP A 262 -13.85 -25.10 19.73
C TRP A 262 -15.31 -25.46 19.91
N GLU A 263 -15.63 -26.75 20.12
CA GLU A 263 -16.99 -27.24 20.37
C GLU A 263 -17.62 -26.51 21.57
N ARG A 264 -16.92 -26.53 22.71
CA ARG A 264 -17.37 -25.86 23.93
C ARG A 264 -17.47 -24.36 23.76
N TYR A 265 -16.50 -23.73 23.09
CA TYR A 265 -16.50 -22.27 22.90
C TYR A 265 -17.65 -21.80 21.99
N LEU A 266 -17.95 -22.56 20.94
CA LEU A 266 -19.10 -22.30 20.06
C LEU A 266 -20.43 -22.46 20.81
N GLU A 267 -20.56 -23.49 21.66
CA GLU A 267 -21.72 -23.69 22.53
C GLU A 267 -21.89 -22.55 23.55
N GLU A 268 -20.82 -22.20 24.28
CA GLU A 268 -20.85 -21.14 25.31
C GLU A 268 -21.18 -19.76 24.74
N THR A 269 -20.76 -19.48 23.50
CA THR A 269 -21.03 -18.21 22.81
C THR A 269 -22.32 -18.22 21.98
N GLY A 270 -22.94 -19.39 21.77
CA GLY A 270 -24.10 -19.54 20.90
C GLY A 270 -23.81 -19.17 19.43
N THR A 271 -22.57 -19.37 18.98
CA THR A 271 -22.12 -19.00 17.63
C THR A 271 -21.86 -20.23 16.75
N GLN A 272 -21.55 -20.01 15.48
CA GLN A 272 -21.27 -21.08 14.52
C GLN A 272 -19.89 -20.89 13.89
N ALA A 273 -19.21 -22.00 13.61
CA ALA A 273 -17.99 -21.97 12.81
C ALA A 273 -18.31 -21.54 11.37
N ALA A 274 -17.42 -20.76 10.77
CA ALA A 274 -17.47 -20.49 9.35
C ALA A 274 -17.28 -21.81 8.56
N PRO A 275 -18.13 -22.11 7.57
CA PRO A 275 -18.12 -23.42 6.93
C PRO A 275 -16.84 -23.59 6.08
N ALA A 276 -16.10 -24.69 6.27
CA ALA A 276 -14.82 -24.92 5.57
C ALA A 276 -14.88 -24.76 4.04
N ARG A 277 -16.01 -25.13 3.41
CA ARG A 277 -16.26 -24.95 1.96
C ARG A 277 -16.31 -23.49 1.48
N ALA A 278 -16.51 -22.54 2.39
CA ALA A 278 -16.53 -21.10 2.09
C ALA A 278 -15.13 -20.55 1.81
N PHE A 279 -14.11 -21.11 2.48
CA PHE A 279 -12.72 -20.74 2.30
C PHE A 279 -12.24 -21.16 0.90
N LYS A 280 -11.43 -20.31 0.26
CA LYS A 280 -10.89 -20.54 -1.07
C LYS A 280 -9.37 -20.51 -1.00
N GLN A 281 -8.71 -21.45 -1.66
CA GLN A 281 -7.27 -21.43 -1.74
C GLN A 281 -6.83 -20.38 -2.76
N ARG A 282 -5.97 -19.45 -2.33
CA ARG A 282 -5.34 -18.48 -3.22
C ARG A 282 -4.15 -19.12 -3.93
N PRO A 283 -4.06 -19.03 -5.27
CA PRO A 283 -2.90 -19.54 -5.98
C PRO A 283 -1.65 -18.70 -5.66
N PRO A 284 -0.44 -19.28 -5.73
CA PRO A 284 0.81 -18.54 -5.62
C PRO A 284 0.89 -17.38 -6.62
N HIS A 285 1.54 -16.30 -6.22
CA HIS A 285 1.51 -15.03 -6.98
C HIS A 285 2.38 -15.03 -8.26
N GLY A 286 3.39 -15.89 -8.36
CA GLY A 286 4.22 -16.07 -9.57
C GLY A 286 5.24 -14.96 -9.86
N PHE A 287 5.38 -13.98 -8.97
CA PHE A 287 6.50 -13.01 -9.00
C PHE A 287 7.82 -13.71 -8.69
N GLN A 288 8.92 -13.17 -9.23
CA GLN A 288 10.26 -13.72 -9.05
C GLN A 288 11.23 -12.63 -8.59
N VAL A 289 12.25 -13.04 -7.84
CA VAL A 289 13.36 -12.18 -7.42
C VAL A 289 14.04 -11.56 -8.64
N GLY A 290 14.38 -10.27 -8.55
CA GLY A 290 14.99 -9.48 -9.61
C GLY A 290 13.99 -8.81 -10.57
N MET A 291 12.70 -9.14 -10.52
CA MET A 291 11.69 -8.42 -11.30
C MET A 291 11.53 -6.98 -10.81
N LYS A 292 11.37 -6.04 -11.75
CA LYS A 292 11.18 -4.61 -11.47
C LYS A 292 9.71 -4.20 -11.55
N LEU A 293 9.30 -3.29 -10.67
CA LEU A 293 7.94 -2.77 -10.56
C LEU A 293 7.94 -1.35 -9.96
N GLU A 294 6.75 -0.77 -9.81
CA GLU A 294 6.54 0.50 -9.10
C GLU A 294 5.85 0.23 -7.77
N ALA A 295 6.37 0.81 -6.68
CA ALA A 295 5.79 0.62 -5.35
C ALA A 295 5.70 1.93 -4.56
N VAL A 296 4.65 2.06 -3.75
CA VAL A 296 4.48 3.18 -2.82
C VAL A 296 5.57 3.11 -1.73
N ASP A 297 6.12 4.26 -1.34
CA ASP A 297 7.05 4.36 -0.21
C ASP A 297 6.29 4.31 1.12
N ARG A 298 6.49 3.26 1.92
CA ARG A 298 5.79 3.09 3.20
C ARG A 298 6.14 4.19 4.23
N ARG A 299 7.30 4.83 4.12
CA ARG A 299 7.71 5.94 5.01
C ARG A 299 7.17 7.29 4.55
N ASN A 300 6.91 7.42 3.25
CA ASN A 300 6.24 8.59 2.68
C ASN A 300 5.27 8.14 1.59
N SER A 301 4.02 7.86 1.98
CA SER A 301 3.01 7.29 1.11
C SER A 301 2.60 8.19 -0.05
N MET A 302 3.05 9.45 -0.10
CA MET A 302 2.93 10.30 -1.28
C MET A 302 3.77 9.79 -2.47
N LEU A 303 4.90 9.13 -2.20
CA LEU A 303 5.88 8.80 -3.22
C LEU A 303 5.64 7.39 -3.79
N LEU A 304 5.77 7.26 -5.11
CA LEU A 304 6.02 5.98 -5.76
C LEU A 304 7.45 5.94 -6.26
N ARG A 305 8.11 4.79 -6.10
CA ARG A 305 9.51 4.58 -6.46
C ARG A 305 9.67 3.40 -7.40
N ILE A 306 10.78 3.42 -8.13
CA ILE A 306 11.33 2.25 -8.81
C ILE A 306 11.69 1.21 -7.75
N ALA A 307 11.22 -0.01 -7.94
CA ALA A 307 11.40 -1.09 -7.00
C ALA A 307 11.81 -2.39 -7.69
N THR A 308 12.60 -3.20 -6.99
CA THR A 308 12.99 -4.55 -7.37
C THR A 308 12.51 -5.54 -6.31
N ILE A 309 12.03 -6.70 -6.74
CA ILE A 309 11.67 -7.80 -5.83
C ILE A 309 12.97 -8.44 -5.30
N ASN A 310 13.23 -8.29 -4.01
CA ASN A 310 14.43 -8.82 -3.35
C ASN A 310 14.21 -10.25 -2.83
N ALA A 311 13.00 -10.56 -2.37
CA ALA A 311 12.62 -11.90 -1.90
C ALA A 311 11.13 -12.18 -2.15
N THR A 312 10.74 -13.45 -2.11
CA THR A 312 9.36 -13.90 -2.27
C THR A 312 9.05 -15.00 -1.28
N ASP A 313 7.82 -15.05 -0.77
CA ASP A 313 7.24 -16.25 -0.17
C ASP A 313 6.02 -16.71 -1.00
N GLU A 314 5.09 -17.49 -0.46
CA GLU A 314 3.93 -17.97 -1.23
C GLU A 314 2.92 -16.86 -1.59
N HIS A 315 2.82 -15.82 -0.77
CA HIS A 315 1.75 -14.81 -0.85
C HIS A 315 2.25 -13.36 -0.73
N ARG A 316 3.54 -13.16 -0.46
CA ARG A 316 4.16 -11.86 -0.23
C ARG A 316 5.45 -11.71 -1.03
N VAL A 317 5.78 -10.46 -1.30
CA VAL A 317 7.02 -10.04 -1.93
C VAL A 317 7.75 -9.07 -1.01
N LYS A 318 9.08 -9.18 -0.96
CA LYS A 318 9.93 -8.20 -0.30
C LYS A 318 10.42 -7.20 -1.34
N ILE A 319 10.04 -5.94 -1.16
CA ILE A 319 10.39 -4.86 -2.08
C ILE A 319 11.69 -4.18 -1.62
N HIS A 320 12.57 -3.95 -2.58
CA HIS A 320 13.76 -3.10 -2.47
C HIS A 320 13.56 -1.87 -3.34
N PHE A 321 13.92 -0.68 -2.84
CA PHE A 321 13.92 0.54 -3.65
C PHE A 321 15.28 0.75 -4.29
N ASP A 322 15.33 0.79 -5.62
CA ASP A 322 16.58 0.84 -6.37
C ASP A 322 17.39 2.10 -5.98
N GLY A 323 18.65 1.89 -5.57
CA GLY A 323 19.56 2.94 -5.10
C GLY A 323 19.41 3.35 -3.62
N TRP A 324 18.54 2.69 -2.86
CA TRP A 324 18.40 2.85 -1.41
C TRP A 324 19.07 1.70 -0.66
N SER A 325 19.31 1.88 0.65
CA SER A 325 19.80 0.78 1.50
C SER A 325 18.71 -0.28 1.71
N ASP A 326 19.14 -1.52 1.80
CA ASP A 326 18.36 -2.70 2.21
C ASP A 326 17.62 -2.57 3.55
N GLN A 327 18.02 -1.67 4.45
CA GLN A 327 17.29 -1.36 5.68
C GLN A 327 15.89 -0.75 5.41
N TYR A 328 15.66 -0.26 4.20
CA TYR A 328 14.37 0.27 3.75
C TYR A 328 13.51 -0.81 3.11
N ASP A 329 14.04 -2.02 2.87
CA ASP A 329 13.27 -3.11 2.30
C ASP A 329 12.17 -3.58 3.25
N TYR A 330 11.02 -3.94 2.69
CA TYR A 330 9.90 -4.42 3.49
C TYR A 330 9.02 -5.40 2.73
N TRP A 331 8.32 -6.24 3.49
CA TRP A 331 7.36 -7.21 2.95
C TRP A 331 6.00 -6.57 2.70
N LEU A 332 5.39 -6.95 1.59
CA LEU A 332 4.03 -6.62 1.19
C LEU A 332 3.33 -7.87 0.67
N ASP A 333 2.02 -7.95 0.90
CA ASP A 333 1.18 -8.94 0.24
C ASP A 333 1.25 -8.72 -1.28
N ALA A 334 1.36 -9.80 -2.05
CA ALA A 334 1.57 -9.73 -3.49
C ALA A 334 0.36 -9.11 -4.22
N ASP A 335 -0.83 -9.09 -3.59
CA ASP A 335 -2.04 -8.42 -4.05
C ASP A 335 -2.26 -7.02 -3.42
N SER A 336 -1.26 -6.47 -2.72
CA SER A 336 -1.33 -5.13 -2.13
C SER A 336 -1.66 -4.06 -3.19
N PRO A 337 -2.60 -3.13 -2.90
CA PRO A 337 -2.93 -2.03 -3.81
C PRO A 337 -1.79 -1.02 -4.02
N ASP A 338 -0.70 -1.15 -3.26
CA ASP A 338 0.49 -0.28 -3.31
C ASP A 338 1.60 -0.83 -4.24
N LEU A 339 1.35 -1.95 -4.92
CA LEU A 339 2.24 -2.56 -5.91
C LEU A 339 1.66 -2.41 -7.31
N HIS A 340 2.47 -1.90 -8.24
CA HIS A 340 2.02 -1.56 -9.59
C HIS A 340 3.01 -2.03 -10.67
N PRO A 341 2.53 -2.35 -11.88
CA PRO A 341 3.39 -2.68 -13.00
C PRO A 341 4.22 -1.48 -13.46
N VAL A 342 5.34 -1.75 -14.10
CA VAL A 342 6.17 -0.75 -14.78
C VAL A 342 5.32 0.13 -15.72
N GLY A 343 5.44 1.45 -15.57
CA GLY A 343 4.74 2.46 -16.37
C GLY A 343 3.42 2.94 -15.76
N TRP A 344 3.02 2.43 -14.59
CA TRP A 344 1.74 2.82 -13.95
C TRP A 344 1.68 4.31 -13.62
N CYS A 345 2.76 4.86 -13.03
CA CYS A 345 2.90 6.29 -12.75
C CYS A 345 2.75 7.14 -14.01
N GLN A 346 3.47 6.77 -15.08
CA GLN A 346 3.39 7.47 -16.37
C GLN A 346 1.97 7.42 -16.96
N LYS A 347 1.30 6.26 -16.89
CA LYS A 347 -0.04 6.06 -17.44
C LYS A 347 -1.11 6.83 -16.66
N THR A 348 -0.93 6.94 -15.35
CA THR A 348 -1.89 7.59 -14.45
C THR A 348 -1.60 9.07 -14.21
N GLY A 349 -0.43 9.57 -14.63
CA GLY A 349 0.02 10.93 -14.36
C GLY A 349 0.51 11.15 -12.93
N HIS A 350 0.92 10.09 -12.24
CA HIS A 350 1.59 10.18 -10.94
C HIS A 350 3.10 10.35 -11.13
N PRO A 351 3.79 11.22 -10.36
CA PRO A 351 5.25 11.29 -10.42
C PRO A 351 5.89 9.99 -9.92
N LEU A 352 6.86 9.48 -10.68
CA LEU A 352 7.72 8.38 -10.27
C LEU A 352 9.05 8.95 -9.77
N GLN A 353 9.41 8.60 -8.54
CA GLN A 353 10.70 8.95 -7.98
C GLN A 353 11.77 8.09 -8.65
N CYS A 354 12.59 8.74 -9.48
CA CYS A 354 13.71 8.11 -10.15
C CYS A 354 14.90 7.97 -9.19
N VAL A 355 15.76 7.00 -9.45
CA VAL A 355 16.99 6.84 -8.68
C VAL A 355 17.83 8.11 -8.82
N SER A 356 18.34 8.64 -7.70
CA SER A 356 19.32 9.72 -7.71
C SER A 356 20.53 9.24 -8.51
N VAL A 357 20.69 9.76 -9.72
CA VAL A 357 21.80 9.36 -10.58
C VAL A 357 23.10 9.81 -9.90
N TRP A 358 23.96 8.85 -9.56
CA TRP A 358 25.33 9.09 -9.11
C TRP A 358 26.12 9.71 -10.27
N PHE A 359 26.05 11.04 -10.42
CA PHE A 359 27.00 11.77 -11.26
C PHE A 359 28.04 12.42 -10.35
N SER A 360 29.28 11.93 -10.45
CA SER A 360 30.47 12.63 -9.97
C SER A 360 30.39 13.18 -8.53
N GLY A 361 30.14 12.31 -7.55
CA GLY A 361 30.36 12.62 -6.13
C GLY A 361 29.33 13.53 -5.44
N HIS A 362 28.19 13.86 -6.07
CA HIS A 362 27.13 14.63 -5.41
C HIS A 362 25.74 14.01 -5.61
N TYR A 363 24.96 13.95 -4.52
CA TYR A 363 23.55 13.58 -4.53
C TYR A 363 22.75 14.75 -5.14
N LEU A 364 22.12 14.55 -6.29
CA LEU A 364 21.06 15.45 -6.77
C LEU A 364 19.73 14.70 -6.68
N MET A 365 18.84 15.20 -5.83
CA MET A 365 17.41 14.90 -5.96
C MET A 365 16.90 15.56 -7.24
N LEU A 366 16.35 14.76 -8.16
CA LEU A 366 15.46 15.28 -9.19
C LEU A 366 14.09 15.42 -8.54
N VAL A 367 13.69 16.66 -8.26
CA VAL A 367 12.34 17.00 -7.79
C VAL A 367 11.37 17.05 -8.96
#